data_AF-A0A6M3M250-F1
#
_entry.id   AF-A0A6M3M250-F1
#
_cell.length_a   1.000
_cell.length_b   1.000
_cell.length_c   1.000
_cell.angle_alpha   90.00
_cell.angle_beta   90.00
_cell.angle_gamma   90.00
#
_symmetry.space_group_name_H-M   'P 1'
#
loop_
_entity.id
_entity.type
_entity.pdbx_description
1 polymer ?
#
loop_
_entity_poly.entity_id
_entity_poly.type
_entity_poly.pdbx_seq_one_letter_code
_entity_poly.pdbx_strand_id
1 'polypeptide(L)' 'MAYFTLKKFKKMKYTDGYTVNGQDDHWTVNCPDCGKEFEYTGYFDSGDKTECPCGCVFTTTKIEFEDGSYII' A
#
# COMPACT_ATOMS: atom_id res chain seq x y z
N MET A 1 -24.17 21.66 26.39
CA MET A 1 -23.80 21.31 25.00
C MET A 1 -22.45 20.60 25.04
N ALA A 2 -22.42 19.28 24.82
CA ALA A 2 -21.18 18.50 24.83
C ALA A 2 -20.77 18.23 23.37
N TYR A 3 -19.73 18.94 22.91
CA TYR A 3 -19.14 18.72 21.59
C TYR A 3 -18.21 17.51 21.72
N PHE A 4 -18.71 16.32 21.39
CA PHE A 4 -17.86 15.15 21.23
C PHE A 4 -17.05 15.32 19.95
N THR A 5 -15.80 15.78 20.10
CA THR A 5 -14.81 15.75 19.02
C THR A 5 -14.50 14.28 18.72
N LEU A 6 -15.23 13.71 17.76
CA LEU A 6 -14.93 12.42 17.17
C LEU A 6 -13.53 12.52 16.56
N LYS A 7 -12.51 12.08 17.31
CA LYS A 7 -11.19 11.79 16.75
C LYS A 7 -11.44 10.78 15.63
N LYS A 8 -11.41 11.24 14.37
CA LYS A 8 -11.43 10.36 13.21
C LYS A 8 -10.21 9.46 13.33
N PHE A 9 -10.41 8.24 13.81
CA PHE A 9 -9.43 7.16 13.64
C PHE A 9 -9.25 7.03 12.13
N LYS A 10 -8.12 7.52 11.60
CA LYS A 10 -7.74 7.28 10.20
C LYS A 10 -7.68 5.75 10.07
N LYS A 11 -8.69 5.16 9.44
CA LYS A 11 -8.70 3.72 9.13
C LYS A 11 -7.46 3.46 8.28
N MET A 12 -6.57 2.61 8.79
CA MET A 12 -5.43 2.13 8.03
C MET A 12 -5.96 1.39 6.80
N LYS A 13 -5.54 1.83 5.61
CA LYS A 13 -5.97 1.21 4.36
C LYS A 13 -4.92 0.18 3.94
N TYR A 14 -5.38 -0.81 3.21
CA TYR A 14 -4.55 -1.89 2.70
C TYR A 14 -4.66 -1.91 1.19
N THR A 15 -3.55 -2.21 0.53
CA THR A 15 -3.50 -2.48 -0.90
C THR A 15 -2.70 -3.74 -1.15
N ASP A 16 -2.99 -4.37 -2.28
CA ASP A 16 -2.11 -5.32 -2.94
C ASP A 16 -1.16 -4.58 -3.90
N GLY A 17 -0.02 -5.20 -4.14
CA GLY A 17 0.91 -4.82 -5.20
C GLY A 17 1.20 -5.99 -6.13
N TYR A 18 1.87 -5.68 -7.23
CA TYR A 18 2.31 -6.66 -8.22
C TYR A 18 3.75 -6.37 -8.65
N THR A 19 4.52 -7.40 -8.94
CA THR A 19 5.88 -7.25 -9.45
C THR A 19 5.89 -6.70 -10.87
N VAL A 20 6.88 -5.87 -11.20
CA VAL A 20 7.05 -5.31 -12.54
C VAL A 20 8.15 -6.08 -13.27
N ASN A 21 7.83 -6.61 -14.45
CA ASN A 21 8.77 -7.30 -15.36
C ASN A 21 9.48 -8.53 -14.75
N GLY A 22 8.81 -9.29 -13.89
CA GLY A 22 9.39 -10.47 -13.25
C GLY A 22 10.67 -10.21 -12.45
N GLN A 23 10.91 -8.97 -12.02
CA GLN A 23 12.04 -8.63 -11.15
C GLN A 23 11.60 -8.80 -9.70
N ASP A 24 12.30 -9.65 -8.97
CA ASP A 24 11.97 -10.01 -7.59
C ASP A 24 12.04 -8.81 -6.64
N ASP A 25 12.88 -7.84 -6.99
CA ASP A 25 13.14 -6.62 -6.23
C ASP A 25 12.40 -5.38 -6.79
N HIS A 26 11.40 -5.52 -7.66
CA HIS A 26 10.66 -4.38 -8.20
C HIS A 26 9.15 -4.65 -8.20
N TRP A 27 8.41 -3.85 -7.44
CA TRP A 27 6.96 -3.95 -7.36
C TRP A 27 6.26 -2.61 -7.38
N THR A 28 5.01 -2.65 -7.82
CA THR A 28 4.11 -1.52 -7.92
C THR A 28 2.92 -1.73 -7.01
N VAL A 29 2.49 -0.66 -6.35
CA VAL A 29 1.30 -0.65 -5.49
C VAL A 29 0.43 0.54 -5.85
N ASN A 30 -0.88 0.37 -5.71
CA ASN A 30 -1.84 1.40 -6.04
C ASN A 30 -2.42 2.04 -4.79
N CYS A 31 -2.51 3.36 -4.76
CA CYS A 31 -3.23 4.02 -3.68
C CYS A 31 -4.72 3.65 -3.74
N PRO A 32 -5.31 3.11 -2.65
CA PRO A 32 -6.72 2.71 -2.63
C PRO A 32 -7.71 3.89 -2.64
N ASP A 33 -7.25 5.15 -2.50
CA ASP A 33 -8.11 6.34 -2.63
C ASP A 33 -8.09 6.98 -4.01
N CYS A 34 -6.90 7.18 -4.57
CA CYS A 34 -6.73 7.95 -5.81
C CYS A 34 -6.24 7.12 -6.98
N GLY A 35 -5.91 5.84 -6.78
CA GLY A 35 -5.37 4.96 -7.82
C GLY A 35 -3.99 5.36 -8.32
N LYS A 36 -3.24 6.17 -7.54
CA LYS A 36 -1.86 6.52 -7.89
C LYS A 36 -0.95 5.32 -7.71
N GLU A 37 -0.22 4.95 -8.77
CA GLU A 37 0.84 3.94 -8.72
C GLU A 37 2.07 4.47 -7.99
N PHE A 38 2.66 3.59 -7.19
CA PHE A 38 3.94 3.79 -6.51
C PHE A 38 4.83 2.60 -6.84
N GLU A 39 5.98 2.90 -7.44
CA GLU A 39 7.03 1.95 -7.76
C GLU A 39 8.02 1.87 -6.59
N TYR A 40 8.30 0.66 -6.13
CA TYR A 40 9.24 0.35 -5.06
C TYR A 40 10.28 -0.63 -5.58
N THR A 41 11.53 -0.40 -5.19
CA THR A 41 12.62 -1.33 -5.49
C THR A 41 13.31 -1.78 -4.20
N GLY A 42 13.71 -3.06 -4.13
CA GLY A 42 14.48 -3.63 -3.02
C GLY A 42 13.75 -4.70 -2.21
N TYR A 43 13.78 -4.58 -0.88
CA TYR A 43 13.14 -5.54 0.02
C TYR A 43 11.72 -5.10 0.37
N PHE A 44 10.74 -5.97 0.17
CA PHE A 44 9.35 -5.72 0.55
C PHE A 44 9.13 -5.98 2.04
N ASP A 45 8.55 -5.00 2.74
CA ASP A 45 8.13 -5.12 4.13
C ASP A 45 6.63 -4.80 4.24
N SER A 46 5.82 -5.78 4.69
CA SER A 46 4.37 -5.60 4.88
C SER A 46 3.99 -4.72 6.07
N GLY A 47 4.96 -4.33 6.89
CA GLY A 47 4.81 -3.30 7.92
C GLY A 47 4.96 -1.88 7.37
N ASP A 48 5.48 -1.71 6.15
CA ASP A 48 5.75 -0.39 5.59
C ASP A 48 4.47 0.39 5.29
N LYS A 49 4.51 1.69 5.58
CA LYS A 49 3.36 2.59 5.43
C LYS A 49 3.68 3.61 4.37
N THR A 50 2.91 3.57 3.31
CA THR A 50 3.00 4.54 2.24
C THR A 50 1.99 5.66 2.47
N GLU A 51 2.50 6.88 2.55
CA GLU A 51 1.67 8.08 2.54
C GLU A 51 1.52 8.59 1.10
N CYS A 52 0.29 8.55 0.59
CA CYS A 52 -0.03 9.13 -0.69
C CYS A 52 -0.24 10.65 -0.55
N PRO A 53 0.21 11.47 -1.52
CA PRO A 53 -0.06 12.92 -1.53
C PRO A 53 -1.55 13.28 -1.57
N CYS A 54 -2.45 12.32 -1.84
CA CYS A 54 -3.90 12.54 -1.66
C CYS A 54 -4.35 12.60 -0.19
N GLY A 55 -3.44 12.33 0.77
CA GLY A 55 -3.70 12.33 2.21
C GLY A 55 -4.11 10.97 2.79
N CYS A 56 -4.04 9.91 1.98
CA CYS A 56 -4.27 8.53 2.41
C CYS A 56 -2.96 7.88 2.89
N VAL A 57 -3.03 7.12 3.97
CA VAL A 57 -1.93 6.25 4.42
C VAL A 57 -2.40 4.82 4.23
N PHE A 58 -1.66 4.07 3.42
CA PHE A 58 -1.95 2.68 3.12
C PHE A 58 -0.72 1.81 3.33
N THR A 59 -0.96 0.53 3.55
CA THR A 59 0.09 -0.48 3.68
C THR A 59 -0.13 -1.58 2.67
N THR A 60 0.96 -2.07 2.12
CA THR A 60 0.94 -3.13 1.15
C THR A 60 0.95 -4.46 1.88
N THR A 61 -0.05 -5.30 1.62
CA THR A 61 -0.26 -6.55 2.36
C THR A 61 0.37 -7.75 1.69
N LYS A 62 0.45 -7.72 0.37
CA LYS A 62 1.06 -8.75 -0.45
C LYS A 62 1.54 -8.16 -1.76
N ILE A 63 2.60 -8.74 -2.31
CA ILE A 63 3.03 -8.51 -3.70
C ILE A 63 2.84 -9.80 -4.48
N GLU A 64 2.04 -9.76 -5.54
CA GLU A 64 1.79 -10.88 -6.43
C GLU A 64 2.80 -10.89 -7.59
N PHE A 65 3.35 -12.06 -7.90
CA PHE A 65 4.30 -12.29 -8.99
C PHE A 65 3.57 -12.85 -10.22
N GLU A 66 4.19 -12.74 -11.40
CA GLU A 66 3.62 -13.25 -12.66
C GLU A 66 3.38 -14.77 -12.65
N ASP A 67 4.14 -15.51 -11.84
CA ASP A 67 3.98 -16.97 -11.60
C ASP A 67 2.75 -17.30 -10.72
N GLY A 68 2.11 -16.30 -10.11
CA GLY A 68 1.02 -16.48 -9.15
C GLY A 68 1.48 -16.75 -7.71
N SER A 69 2.79 -16.82 -7.49
CA SER A 69 3.40 -16.68 -6.16
C SER A 69 3.17 -15.28 -5.58
N TYR A 70 3.30 -15.13 -4.25
CA TYR A 70 3.21 -13.83 -3.57
C TYR A 70 4.11 -13.77 -2.34
N ILE A 71 4.54 -12.58 -1.97
CA ILE A 71 5.26 -12.29 -0.71
C ILE A 71 4.37 -11.46 0.23
N ILE A 72 4.52 -11.70 1.53
CA ILE A 72 3.84 -11.00 2.63
C ILE A 72 4.84 -10.55 3.69
#